data_AF-M3EW43-F1
#
_entry.id   AF-M3EW43-F1
#
_cell.length_a   1.000
_cell.length_b   1.000
_cell.length_c   1.000
_cell.angle_alpha   90.00
_cell.angle_beta   90.00
_cell.angle_gamma   90.00
#
_symmetry.space_group_name_H-M   'P 1'
#
loop_
_entity.id
_entity.type
_entity.pdbx_description
1 polymer ?
#
loop_
_entity_poly.entity_id
_entity_poly.type
_entity_poly.pdbx_seq_one_letter_code
_entity_poly.pdbx_strand_id
1 'polypeptide(L)'
;MAEAWQSYALAQAIGSRLAVSGPPELRGEALGLTELAGSGCGILGAPPLGVGDLRAAQLTELGDAHESLVRLGVLLGEVGIALVGLASGAGDEATYWQCMEAIDAADEARDRVLEMLRRLAVRDQVLSERDAATG
;
A
#
# COMPACT_ATOMS: atom_id res chain seq x y z
N MET A 1 -12.68 10.17 -3.51
CA MET A 1 -13.13 8.76 -3.40
C MET A 1 -12.49 7.86 -4.46
N ALA A 2 -12.78 8.01 -5.75
CA ALA A 2 -12.25 7.10 -6.79
C ALA A 2 -10.71 6.98 -6.84
N GLU A 3 -9.99 8.10 -6.72
CA GLU A 3 -8.51 8.10 -6.69
C GLU A 3 -7.92 7.40 -5.45
N ALA A 4 -8.55 7.59 -4.28
CA ALA A 4 -8.16 6.88 -3.06
C ALA A 4 -8.43 5.37 -3.21
N TRP A 5 -9.57 4.98 -3.78
CA TRP A 5 -9.88 3.58 -4.09
C TRP A 5 -8.83 2.96 -5.04
N GLN A 6 -8.46 3.65 -6.13
CA GLN A 6 -7.43 3.18 -7.07
C GLN A 6 -6.08 2.98 -6.37
N SER A 7 -5.75 3.85 -5.41
CA SER A 7 -4.52 3.77 -4.64
C SER A 7 -4.51 2.57 -3.69
N TYR A 8 -5.63 2.25 -3.03
CA TYR A 8 -5.77 0.99 -2.29
C TYR A 8 -5.70 -0.23 -3.19
N ALA A 9 -6.37 -0.22 -4.35
CA ALA A 9 -6.31 -1.33 -5.28
C ALA A 9 -4.86 -1.59 -5.75
N LEU A 10 -4.10 -0.52 -5.98
CA LEU A 10 -2.67 -0.61 -6.30
C LEU A 10 -1.86 -1.16 -5.11
N ALA A 11 -2.09 -0.65 -3.91
CA ALA A 11 -1.43 -1.13 -2.68
C ALA A 11 -1.68 -2.64 -2.46
N GLN A 12 -2.92 -3.09 -2.67
CA GLN A 12 -3.32 -4.49 -2.60
C GLN A 12 -2.59 -5.35 -3.63
N ALA A 13 -2.52 -4.88 -4.88
CA ALA A 13 -1.81 -5.59 -5.95
C ALA A 13 -0.30 -5.71 -5.67
N ILE A 14 0.32 -4.64 -5.16
CA ILE A 14 1.73 -4.63 -4.76
C ILE A 14 1.97 -5.62 -3.61
N GLY A 15 1.14 -5.57 -2.56
CA GLY A 15 1.22 -6.51 -1.43
C GLY A 15 1.10 -7.96 -1.88
N SER A 16 0.11 -8.27 -2.72
CA SER A 16 -0.12 -9.63 -3.22
C SER A 16 1.09 -10.15 -4.00
N ARG A 17 1.67 -9.32 -4.87
CA ARG A 17 2.85 -9.68 -5.66
C ARG A 17 4.09 -9.87 -4.80
N LEU A 18 4.31 -9.03 -3.78
CA LEU A 18 5.41 -9.20 -2.84
C LEU A 18 5.24 -10.44 -1.96
N ALA A 19 4.02 -10.80 -1.58
CA ALA A 19 3.77 -12.03 -0.83
C ALA A 19 4.12 -13.30 -1.64
N VAL A 20 3.88 -13.28 -2.96
CA VAL A 20 4.16 -14.42 -3.85
C VAL A 20 5.62 -14.46 -4.30
N SER A 21 6.14 -13.34 -4.82
CA SER A 21 7.41 -13.28 -5.54
C SER A 21 8.47 -12.41 -4.88
N GLY A 22 8.12 -11.71 -3.80
CA GLY A 22 9.06 -10.85 -3.07
C GLY A 22 9.99 -11.62 -2.14
N PRO A 23 10.92 -10.90 -1.48
CA PRO A 23 11.81 -11.48 -0.48
C PRO A 23 11.01 -12.14 0.65
N PRO A 24 11.43 -13.34 1.12
CA PRO A 24 10.65 -14.14 2.05
C PRO A 24 10.39 -13.43 3.39
N GLU A 25 11.28 -12.54 3.83
CA GLU A 25 11.15 -11.76 5.06
C GLU A 25 9.98 -10.77 5.03
N LEU A 26 9.52 -10.39 3.83
CA LEU A 26 8.42 -9.45 3.64
C LEU A 26 7.05 -10.13 3.61
N ARG A 27 6.99 -11.45 3.42
CA ARG A 27 5.75 -12.16 3.08
C ARG A 27 4.60 -11.90 4.06
N GLY A 28 4.89 -11.89 5.36
CA GLY A 28 3.88 -11.61 6.39
C GLY A 28 3.29 -10.20 6.28
N GLU A 29 4.14 -9.18 6.17
CA GLU A 29 3.68 -7.78 6.04
C GLU A 29 3.01 -7.53 4.68
N ALA A 30 3.46 -8.22 3.63
CA ALA A 30 2.88 -8.12 2.30
C ALA A 30 1.46 -8.69 2.24
N LEU A 31 1.19 -9.79 2.96
CA LEU A 31 -0.16 -10.32 3.17
C LEU A 31 -1.01 -9.33 3.97
N GLY A 32 -0.49 -8.80 5.08
CA GLY A 32 -1.19 -7.80 5.88
C GLY A 32 -1.54 -6.54 5.07
N LEU A 33 -0.61 -6.04 4.24
CA LEU A 33 -0.87 -4.94 3.31
C LEU A 33 -1.99 -5.27 2.32
N THR A 34 -2.01 -6.51 1.79
CA THR A 34 -3.05 -6.96 0.85
C THR A 34 -4.43 -6.92 1.50
N GLU A 35 -4.54 -7.39 2.74
CA GLU A 35 -5.79 -7.42 3.49
C GLU A 35 -6.27 -6.01 3.85
N LEU A 36 -5.38 -5.18 4.41
CA LEU A 36 -5.69 -3.79 4.80
C LEU A 36 -6.11 -2.93 3.60
N ALA A 37 -5.37 -3.03 2.50
CA ALA A 37 -5.72 -2.31 1.27
C ALA A 37 -7.04 -2.83 0.66
N GLY A 38 -7.30 -4.13 0.74
CA GLY A 38 -8.60 -4.70 0.35
C GLY A 38 -9.76 -4.17 1.20
N SER A 39 -9.55 -3.98 2.50
CA SER A 39 -10.51 -3.32 3.40
C SER A 39 -10.77 -1.87 2.98
N GLY A 40 -9.73 -1.09 2.70
CA GLY A 40 -9.84 0.27 2.18
C GLY A 40 -10.67 0.37 0.89
N CYS A 41 -10.47 -0.58 -0.05
CA CYS A 41 -11.31 -0.72 -1.24
C CYS A 41 -12.78 -0.99 -0.90
N GLY A 42 -13.05 -1.83 0.11
CA GLY A 42 -14.39 -2.16 0.58
C GLY A 42 -15.12 -0.96 1.20
N ILE A 43 -14.41 -0.17 2.02
CA ILE A 43 -14.93 1.04 2.68
C ILE A 43 -15.36 2.09 1.65
N LEU A 44 -14.51 2.34 0.64
CA LEU A 44 -14.76 3.39 -0.35
C LEU A 44 -15.73 2.98 -1.47
N GLY A 45 -15.96 1.68 -1.64
CA GLY A 45 -16.77 1.12 -2.72
C GLY A 45 -16.10 1.21 -4.09
N ALA A 46 -16.29 0.19 -4.93
CA ALA A 46 -15.67 0.15 -6.26
C ALA A 46 -16.22 1.28 -7.17
N PRO A 47 -15.35 2.08 -7.81
CA PRO A 47 -15.77 3.07 -8.78
C PRO A 47 -16.26 2.36 -10.07
N PRO A 48 -17.13 3.00 -10.87
CA PRO A 48 -17.66 2.42 -12.11
C PRO A 48 -16.64 2.47 -13.25
N LEU A 49 -15.51 1.79 -13.08
CA LEU A 49 -14.40 1.73 -14.03
C LEU A 49 -14.33 0.35 -14.69
N GLY A 50 -13.93 0.30 -15.96
CA GLY A 50 -13.63 -0.96 -16.63
C GLY A 50 -12.35 -1.57 -16.07
N VAL A 51 -12.20 -2.90 -16.18
CA VAL A 51 -11.00 -3.62 -15.68
C VAL A 51 -9.70 -3.07 -16.28
N GLY A 52 -9.71 -2.64 -17.54
CA GLY A 52 -8.54 -2.02 -18.20
C GLY A 52 -8.18 -0.62 -17.70
N ASP A 53 -9.13 0.07 -17.06
CA ASP A 53 -8.94 1.40 -16.48
C ASP A 53 -8.48 1.32 -15.01
N LEU A 54 -8.43 0.12 -14.44
CA LEU A 54 -7.86 -0.11 -13.12
C LEU A 54 -6.33 -0.03 -13.21
N ARG A 55 -5.73 0.95 -12.53
CA ARG A 55 -4.26 1.11 -12.50
C ARG A 55 -3.59 -0.12 -11.89
N ALA A 56 -4.24 -0.75 -10.92
CA ALA A 56 -3.80 -2.02 -10.35
C ALA A 56 -3.73 -3.15 -11.40
N ALA A 57 -4.64 -3.19 -12.38
CA ALA A 57 -4.63 -4.19 -13.45
C ALA A 57 -3.51 -3.94 -14.48
N GLN A 58 -2.97 -2.73 -14.55
CA GLN A 58 -1.84 -2.38 -15.40
C GLN A 58 -0.49 -2.71 -14.75
N LEU A 59 -0.47 -3.11 -13.47
CA LEU A 59 0.74 -3.50 -12.75
C LEU A 59 1.23 -4.89 -13.22
N THR A 60 2.01 -4.92 -14.29
CA THR A 60 2.59 -6.16 -14.84
C THR A 60 3.86 -6.60 -14.12
N GLU A 61 4.61 -5.66 -13.54
CA GLU A 61 5.78 -5.94 -12.72
C GLU A 61 6.05 -4.86 -11.67
N LEU A 62 6.84 -5.19 -10.64
CA LEU A 62 7.22 -4.27 -9.58
C LEU A 62 8.62 -3.66 -9.78
N GLY A 63 9.51 -4.33 -10.51
CA GLY A 63 10.92 -3.93 -10.56
C GLY A 63 11.57 -4.02 -9.17
N ASP A 64 12.24 -2.94 -8.74
CA ASP A 64 12.87 -2.86 -7.43
C ASP A 64 11.83 -2.75 -6.29
N ALA A 65 11.92 -3.67 -5.34
CA ALA A 65 10.95 -3.76 -4.24
C ALA A 65 11.07 -2.58 -3.27
N HIS A 66 12.30 -2.09 -3.01
CA HIS A 66 12.51 -0.98 -2.09
C HIS A 66 11.93 0.32 -2.66
N GLU A 67 12.26 0.64 -3.92
CA GLU A 67 11.75 1.83 -4.60
C GLU A 67 10.22 1.80 -4.72
N SER A 68 9.64 0.64 -5.08
CA SER A 68 8.19 0.46 -5.14
C SER A 68 7.52 0.74 -3.80
N LEU A 69 8.08 0.23 -2.71
CA LEU A 69 7.56 0.45 -1.35
C LEU A 69 7.72 1.90 -0.90
N VAL A 70 8.82 2.58 -1.22
CA VAL A 70 8.99 4.01 -0.92
C VAL A 70 7.90 4.83 -1.63
N ARG A 71 7.70 4.62 -2.93
CA ARG A 71 6.68 5.32 -3.71
C ARG A 71 5.27 5.02 -3.20
N LEU A 72 4.99 3.77 -2.84
CA LEU A 72 3.72 3.38 -2.26
C LEU A 72 3.47 4.07 -0.90
N GLY A 73 4.49 4.15 -0.04
CA GLY A 73 4.39 4.83 1.25
C GLY A 73 4.08 6.33 1.14
N VAL A 74 4.62 6.99 0.11
CA VAL A 74 4.28 8.38 -0.23
C VAL A 74 2.84 8.48 -0.69
N LEU A 75 2.42 7.63 -1.64
CA LEU A 75 1.06 7.62 -2.17
C LEU A 75 0.02 7.41 -1.06
N LEU A 76 0.24 6.47 -0.14
CA LEU A 76 -0.66 6.23 0.99
C LEU A 76 -0.77 7.45 1.92
N GLY A 77 0.33 8.17 2.13
CA GLY A 77 0.32 9.43 2.87
C GLY A 77 -0.49 10.53 2.17
N GLU A 78 -0.34 10.67 0.86
CA GLU A 78 -1.11 11.60 0.04
C GLU A 78 -2.61 11.27 0.04
N VAL A 79 -2.95 9.98 -0.02
CA VAL A 79 -4.33 9.48 0.10
C VAL A 79 -4.92 9.86 1.46
N GLY A 80 -4.21 9.63 2.55
CA GLY A 80 -4.65 10.02 3.89
C GLY A 80 -4.95 11.52 3.98
N ILE A 81 -4.04 12.37 3.51
CA ILE A 81 -4.24 13.83 3.48
C ILE A 81 -5.45 14.23 2.63
N ALA A 82 -5.61 13.63 1.44
CA ALA A 82 -6.74 13.90 0.56
C ALA A 82 -8.08 13.50 1.20
N LEU A 83 -8.12 12.36 1.90
CA LEU A 83 -9.30 11.89 2.62
C LEU A 83 -9.64 12.80 3.81
N VAL A 84 -8.66 13.37 4.52
CA VAL A 84 -8.91 14.39 5.56
C VAL A 84 -9.62 15.60 4.97
N GLY A 85 -9.21 16.05 3.78
CA GLY A 85 -9.89 17.13 3.07
C GLY A 85 -11.34 16.79 2.72
N LEU A 86 -11.61 15.56 2.28
CA LEU A 86 -12.96 15.08 1.99
C LEU A 86 -13.82 14.97 3.25
N ALA A 87 -13.28 14.43 4.34
CA ALA A 87 -13.95 14.34 5.62
C ALA A 87 -14.33 15.73 6.14
N SER A 88 -13.41 16.71 6.04
CA SER A 88 -13.63 18.08 6.48
C SER A 88 -14.74 18.80 5.70
N GLY A 89 -14.94 18.41 4.43
CA GLY A 89 -15.99 18.93 3.55
C GLY A 89 -17.25 18.07 3.49
N ALA A 90 -17.34 17.00 4.27
CA ALA A 90 -18.46 16.08 4.23
C ALA A 90 -19.77 16.78 4.65
N GLY A 91 -20.79 16.69 3.80
CA GLY A 91 -22.12 17.25 4.09
C GLY A 91 -23.00 16.33 4.92
N ASP A 92 -22.57 15.09 5.15
CA ASP A 92 -23.31 14.05 5.86
C ASP A 92 -22.37 13.15 6.68
N GLU A 93 -22.93 12.54 7.72
CA GLU A 93 -22.20 11.72 8.68
C GLU A 93 -21.64 10.43 8.06
N ALA A 94 -22.35 9.85 7.08
CA ALA A 94 -21.92 8.62 6.44
C ALA A 94 -20.64 8.84 5.62
N THR A 95 -20.58 9.91 4.84
CA THR A 95 -19.38 10.30 4.08
C THR A 95 -18.22 10.64 5.01
N TYR A 96 -18.48 11.36 6.10
CA TYR A 96 -17.45 11.65 7.11
C TYR A 96 -16.86 10.36 7.68
N TRP A 97 -17.70 9.43 8.14
CA TRP A 97 -17.26 8.19 8.76
C TRP A 97 -16.51 7.29 7.77
N GLN A 98 -17.00 7.17 6.54
CA GLN A 98 -16.29 6.45 5.47
C GLN A 98 -14.90 7.02 5.22
N CYS A 99 -14.72 8.35 5.27
CA CYS A 99 -13.40 8.95 5.14
C CYS A 99 -12.52 8.63 6.35
N MET A 100 -13.06 8.63 7.58
CA MET A 100 -12.31 8.28 8.79
C MET A 100 -11.79 6.84 8.74
N GLU A 101 -12.64 5.87 8.41
CA GLU A 101 -12.24 4.46 8.28
C GLU A 101 -11.23 4.26 7.15
N ALA A 102 -11.36 4.99 6.05
CA ALA A 102 -10.37 4.96 4.99
C ALA A 102 -9.03 5.56 5.45
N ILE A 103 -9.01 6.71 6.14
CA ILE A 103 -7.77 7.31 6.66
C ILE A 103 -7.02 6.33 7.55
N ASP A 104 -7.74 5.65 8.46
CA ASP A 104 -7.17 4.61 9.33
C ASP A 104 -6.55 3.47 8.52
N ALA A 105 -7.28 2.95 7.52
CA ALA A 105 -6.76 1.92 6.62
C ALA A 105 -5.53 2.40 5.81
N ALA A 106 -5.44 3.69 5.45
CA ALA A 106 -4.26 4.25 4.77
C ALA A 106 -3.04 4.27 5.69
N ASP A 107 -3.23 4.67 6.95
CA ASP A 107 -2.16 4.77 7.95
C ASP A 107 -1.64 3.37 8.31
N GLU A 108 -2.53 2.42 8.59
CA GLU A 108 -2.14 1.03 8.85
C GLU A 108 -1.41 0.38 7.67
N ALA A 109 -1.91 0.60 6.44
CA ALA A 109 -1.23 0.11 5.24
C ALA A 109 0.17 0.74 5.08
N ARG A 110 0.31 2.03 5.41
CA ARG A 110 1.59 2.74 5.36
C ARG A 110 2.55 2.23 6.42
N ASP A 111 2.08 1.89 7.61
CA ASP A 111 2.89 1.26 8.64
C ASP A 111 3.45 -0.10 8.21
N ARG A 112 2.64 -0.91 7.51
CA ARG A 112 3.13 -2.17 6.91
C ARG A 112 4.21 -1.93 5.85
N VAL A 113 4.05 -0.90 5.02
CA VAL A 113 5.06 -0.50 4.04
C VAL A 113 6.37 -0.09 4.73
N LEU A 114 6.29 0.73 5.79
CA LEU A 114 7.46 1.15 6.55
C LEU A 114 8.16 -0.04 7.23
N GLU A 115 7.41 -1.00 7.76
CA GLU A 115 7.98 -2.22 8.32
C GLU A 115 8.70 -3.07 7.26
N MET A 116 8.12 -3.21 6.06
CA MET A 116 8.79 -3.90 4.96
C MET A 116 10.09 -3.21 4.54
N LEU A 117 10.12 -1.87 4.47
CA LEU A 117 11.32 -1.11 4.19
C LEU A 117 12.40 -1.32 5.26
N ARG A 118 12.02 -1.36 6.54
CA ARG A 118 12.96 -1.69 7.64
C ARG A 118 13.56 -3.07 7.45
N ARG A 119 12.75 -4.08 7.11
CA ARG A 119 13.23 -5.46 6.90
C ARG A 119 14.17 -5.58 5.70
N LEU A 120 13.90 -4.86 4.61
CA LEU A 120 14.81 -4.79 3.48
C LEU A 120 16.17 -4.20 3.88
N ALA A 121 16.17 -3.10 4.62
CA ALA A 121 17.41 -2.48 5.10
C ALA A 121 18.23 -3.43 5.98
N VAL A 122 17.58 -4.17 6.88
CA VAL A 122 18.25 -5.19 7.71
C VAL A 122 18.85 -6.31 6.85
N ARG A 123 18.10 -6.81 5.86
CA ARG A 123 18.58 -7.84 4.93
C ARG A 123 19.83 -7.37 4.18
N ASP A 124 19.80 -6.16 3.64
CA ASP A 124 20.90 -5.63 2.84
C ASP A 124 22.17 -5.40 3.67
N GLN A 125 22.02 -5.01 4.95
CA GLN A 125 23.14 -4.98 5.91
C GLN A 125 23.75 -6.37 6.12
N VAL A 126 22.93 -7.39 6.39
CA VAL A 126 23.39 -8.77 6.60
C VAL A 126 24.10 -9.33 5.35
N LEU A 127 23.60 -9.01 4.15
CA LEU A 127 24.26 -9.41 2.90
C LEU A 127 25.62 -8.71 2.73
N SER A 128 25.68 -7.41 3.01
CA SER A 128 26.94 -6.65 2.92
C SER A 128 27.99 -7.14 3.93
N GLU A 129 27.60 -7.50 5.15
CA GLU A 129 28.51 -8.04 6.18
C GLU A 129 29.06 -9.41 5.79
N ARG A 130 28.24 -10.26 5.15
CA ARG A 130 28.68 -11.56 4.65
C ARG A 130 29.69 -11.40 3.53
N ASP A 131 29.42 -10.54 2.56
CA ASP A 131 30.33 -10.31 1.44
C ASP A 131 31.70 -9.82 1.93
N ALA A 132 31.72 -8.91 2.93
CA ALA A 132 32.94 -8.44 3.57
C ALA A 132 33.70 -9.50 4.38
N ALA A 133 33.02 -10.54 4.88
CA ALA A 133 33.65 -11.64 5.63
C ALA A 133 34.22 -12.76 4.73
N THR A 134 33.83 -12.78 3.45
CA THR A 134 34.30 -13.76 2.44
C THR A 134 35.33 -13.21 1.45
N GLY A 135 35.60 -11.90 1.47
CA GLY A 135 36.62 -11.24 0.63
C GLY A 135 37.91 -10.94 1.37
#